data_AF-A0A7W1B328-F1
#
_entry.id   AF-A0A7W1B328-F1
#
_cell.length_a   1.000
_cell.length_b   1.000
_cell.length_c   1.000
_cell.angle_alpha   90.00
_cell.angle_beta   90.00
_cell.angle_gamma   90.00
#
_symmetry.space_group_name_H-M   'P 1'
#
loop_
_entity.id
_entity.type
_entity.pdbx_description
1 polymer ?
#
loop_
_entity_poly.entity_id
_entity_poly.type
_entity_poly.pdbx_seq_one_letter_code
_entity_poly.pdbx_strand_id
1 'polypeptide(L)'
;VLQPLRPADAVDHLAGEDSELVRWLNGGPGTLDIVTSYLAEVERRWAAGGPSFSFAIRSAADHTLAGTLDVHFGQEFVPDTHANLAYGLYPAYRGRDGPPEAFCSP
;
A
#
# COMPACT_ATOMS: atom_id res chain seq x y z
N VAL A 1 -11.17 0.11 -3.24
CA VAL A 1 -10.76 -0.40 -4.58
C VAL A 1 -9.25 -0.44 -4.64
N LEU A 2 -8.65 -1.45 -5.28
CA LEU A 2 -7.20 -1.54 -5.46
C LEU A 2 -6.81 -1.09 -6.87
N GLN A 3 -5.78 -0.25 -6.97
CA GLN A 3 -5.19 0.21 -8.22
C GLN A 3 -3.67 0.22 -8.08
N PRO A 4 -2.88 0.14 -9.17
CA PRO A 4 -1.44 0.32 -9.07
C PRO A 4 -1.11 1.66 -8.41
N LEU A 5 -0.20 1.65 -7.44
CA LEU A 5 0.31 2.88 -6.82
C LEU A 5 1.17 3.64 -7.85
N ARG A 6 0.96 4.94 -8.02
CA ARG A 6 1.58 5.73 -9.10
C ARG A 6 2.41 6.90 -8.55
N PRO A 7 3.37 7.44 -9.33
CA PRO A 7 4.10 8.65 -8.95
C PRO A 7 3.20 9.85 -8.60
N ALA A 8 2.02 9.95 -9.22
CA ALA A 8 1.03 10.99 -8.89
C ALA A 8 0.49 10.91 -7.45
N ASP A 9 0.66 9.76 -6.77
CA ASP A 9 0.18 9.54 -5.41
C ASP A 9 1.17 10.02 -4.34
N ALA A 10 2.33 10.56 -4.73
CA ALA A 10 3.42 10.90 -3.80
C ALA A 10 2.99 11.86 -2.68
N VAL A 11 2.24 12.91 -3.03
CA VAL A 11 1.81 13.92 -2.06
C VAL A 11 0.81 13.32 -1.07
N ASP A 12 -0.20 12.61 -1.58
CA ASP A 12 -1.22 11.97 -0.75
C ASP A 12 -0.61 10.85 0.12
N HIS A 13 0.36 10.12 -0.41
CA HIS A 13 1.06 9.07 0.32
C HIS A 13 1.86 9.64 1.49
N LEU A 14 2.67 10.67 1.23
CA LEU A 14 3.45 11.35 2.27
C LEU A 14 2.56 11.98 3.34
N ALA A 15 1.44 12.59 2.94
CA ALA A 15 0.49 13.19 3.87
C ALA A 15 -0.22 12.15 4.77
N GLY A 16 -0.33 10.90 4.31
CA GLY A 16 -0.94 9.80 5.03
C GLY A 16 -0.01 9.08 6.01
N GLU A 17 1.31 9.30 5.92
CA GLU A 17 2.28 8.65 6.80
C GLU A 17 2.07 9.06 8.26
N ASP A 18 2.24 8.10 9.17
CA ASP A 18 2.29 8.34 10.60
C ASP A 18 3.40 7.53 11.25
N SER A 19 3.63 7.78 12.55
CA SER A 19 4.70 7.13 13.30
C SER A 19 4.55 5.60 13.35
N GLU A 20 3.33 5.08 13.25
CA GLU A 20 3.07 3.64 13.21
C GLU A 20 3.48 3.03 11.87
N LEU A 21 3.09 3.63 10.74
CA LEU A 21 3.54 3.21 9.41
C LEU A 21 5.06 3.32 9.25
N VAL A 22 5.64 4.42 9.74
CA VAL A 22 7.09 4.64 9.71
C VAL A 22 7.83 3.55 10.47
N ARG A 23 7.34 3.20 11.67
CA ARG A 23 7.96 2.19 12.54
C ARG A 23 7.92 0.80 11.93
N TRP A 24 6.82 0.44 11.28
CA TRP A 24 6.57 -0.95 10.88
C TRP A 24 6.83 -1.23 9.39
N LEU A 25 6.71 -0.24 8.51
CA LEU A 25 6.76 -0.43 7.06
C LEU A 25 7.85 0.39 6.36
N ASN A 26 8.10 1.63 6.77
CA ASN A 26 8.98 2.53 5.99
C ASN A 26 10.42 2.59 6.51
N GLY A 27 10.69 2.14 7.74
CA GLY A 27 12.04 2.14 8.33
C GLY A 27 12.60 3.53 8.66
N GLY A 28 11.79 4.59 8.49
CA GLY A 28 12.13 5.99 8.75
C GLY A 28 11.06 6.95 8.19
N PRO A 29 11.03 8.22 8.62
CA PRO A 29 10.08 9.20 8.08
C PRO A 29 10.33 9.45 6.59
N GLY A 30 9.27 9.47 5.78
CA GLY A 30 9.36 9.84 4.38
C GLY A 30 9.70 11.33 4.22
N THR A 31 10.41 11.64 3.14
CA THR A 31 10.42 12.98 2.54
C THR A 31 9.79 12.88 1.16
N LEU A 32 9.35 14.01 0.58
CA LEU A 32 8.78 13.99 -0.77
C LEU A 32 9.75 13.41 -1.80
N ASP A 33 11.05 13.70 -1.68
CA ASP A 33 12.08 13.15 -2.56
C ASP A 33 12.22 11.63 -2.43
N ILE A 34 12.20 11.12 -1.18
CA ILE A 34 12.26 9.67 -0.91
C ILE A 34 11.02 8.98 -1.46
N VAL A 35 9.83 9.51 -1.17
CA VAL A 35 8.55 8.95 -1.63
C VAL A 35 8.46 8.97 -3.15
N THR A 36 8.84 10.08 -3.80
CA THR A 36 8.85 10.19 -5.26
C THR A 36 9.82 9.18 -5.89
N SER A 37 11.01 9.03 -5.32
CA SER A 37 12.01 8.06 -5.78
C SER A 37 11.52 6.62 -5.64
N TYR A 38 10.89 6.30 -4.51
CA TYR A 38 10.25 5.01 -4.27
C TYR A 38 9.13 4.73 -5.28
N LEU A 39 8.24 5.69 -5.53
CA LEU A 39 7.12 5.51 -6.45
C LEU A 39 7.56 5.38 -7.92
N ALA A 40 8.64 6.06 -8.30
CA ALA A 40 9.26 5.86 -9.61
C ALA A 40 9.83 4.43 -9.77
N GLU A 41 10.35 3.86 -8.69
CA GLU A 41 10.82 2.47 -8.68
C GLU A 41 9.66 1.46 -8.72
N VAL A 42 8.58 1.72 -7.98
CA VAL A 42 7.34 0.94 -8.06
C VAL A 42 6.82 0.90 -9.50
N GLU A 43 6.75 2.04 -10.19
CA GLU A 43 6.31 2.09 -11.58
C GLU A 43 7.22 1.28 -12.53
N ARG A 44 8.54 1.36 -12.36
CA ARG A 44 9.49 0.55 -13.13
C ARG A 44 9.29 -0.96 -12.89
N ARG A 45 9.05 -1.38 -11.64
CA ARG A 45 8.80 -2.79 -11.32
C ARG A 45 7.51 -3.29 -11.92
N TRP A 46 6.45 -2.48 -11.88
CA TRP A 46 5.19 -2.77 -12.59
C TRP A 46 5.43 -2.99 -14.08
N ALA A 47 6.18 -2.11 -14.75
CA ALA A 47 6.49 -2.22 -16.17
C ALA A 47 7.36 -3.44 -16.51
N ALA A 48 8.27 -3.82 -15.62
CA ALA A 48 9.18 -4.96 -15.80
C ALA A 48 8.56 -6.31 -15.40
N GLY A 49 7.37 -6.35 -14.79
CA GLY A 49 6.81 -7.56 -14.20
C GLY A 49 7.65 -8.10 -13.04
N GLY A 50 8.26 -7.20 -12.26
CA GLY A 50 9.18 -7.54 -11.18
C GLY A 50 8.51 -8.32 -10.03
N PRO A 51 9.29 -8.83 -9.06
CA PRO A 51 8.78 -9.72 -8.01
C PRO A 51 7.97 -9.00 -6.93
N SER A 52 7.75 -7.69 -7.05
CA SER A 52 6.97 -6.92 -6.08
C SER A 52 6.11 -5.86 -6.75
N PHE A 53 4.90 -5.68 -6.23
CA PHE A 53 3.90 -4.76 -6.73
C PHE A 53 3.23 -4.01 -5.58
N SER A 54 3.25 -2.69 -5.67
CA SER A 54 2.57 -1.82 -4.71
C SER A 54 1.26 -1.32 -5.30
N PHE A 55 0.19 -1.41 -4.50
CA PHE A 55 -1.15 -0.96 -4.82
C PHE A 55 -1.57 0.19 -3.91
N ALA A 56 -2.24 1.17 -4.51
CA ALA A 56 -3.04 2.14 -3.81
C ALA A 56 -4.34 1.49 -3.32
N ILE A 57 -4.60 1.57 -2.01
CA ILE A 57 -5.91 1.27 -1.45
C ILE A 57 -6.73 2.56 -1.54
N ARG A 58 -7.78 2.55 -2.36
CA ARG A 58 -8.67 3.69 -2.57
C ARG A 58 -9.97 3.51 -1.82
N SER A 59 -10.44 4.55 -1.15
CA SER A 59 -11.81 4.61 -0.60
C SER A 59 -12.83 4.43 -1.74
N ALA A 60 -13.86 3.62 -1.49
CA ALA A 60 -14.92 3.39 -2.49
C ALA A 60 -15.88 4.58 -2.62
N ALA A 61 -15.95 5.46 -1.60
CA ALA A 61 -16.89 6.57 -1.58
C ALA A 61 -16.43 7.76 -2.45
N ASP A 62 -15.13 8.03 -2.45
CA ASP A 62 -14.54 9.27 -3.01
C ASP A 62 -13.21 9.03 -3.74
N HIS A 63 -12.76 7.78 -3.89
CA HIS A 63 -11.50 7.43 -4.57
C HIS A 63 -10.24 8.09 -3.98
N THR A 64 -10.30 8.53 -2.73
CA THR A 64 -9.13 9.05 -2.01
C THR A 64 -8.17 7.93 -1.63
N LEU A 65 -6.88 8.25 -1.55
CA LEU A 65 -5.86 7.29 -1.13
C LEU A 65 -6.01 7.03 0.38
N ALA A 66 -6.41 5.82 0.72
CA ALA A 66 -6.68 5.36 2.08
C ALA A 66 -5.53 4.57 2.69
N GLY A 67 -4.57 4.13 1.87
CA GLY A 67 -3.43 3.33 2.30
C GLY A 67 -2.74 2.64 1.14
N THR A 68 -1.88 1.68 1.47
CA THR A 68 -1.11 0.89 0.51
C THR A 68 -1.14 -0.60 0.83
N LEU A 69 -0.95 -1.42 -0.21
CA LEU A 69 -0.77 -2.86 -0.15
C LEU A 69 0.43 -3.22 -1.04
N ASP A 70 1.44 -3.82 -0.44
CA ASP A 70 2.58 -4.40 -1.15
C ASP A 70 2.42 -5.91 -1.25
N VAL A 71 2.66 -6.42 -2.46
CA VAL A 71 2.66 -7.84 -2.78
C VAL A 71 4.07 -8.23 -3.17
N HIS A 72 4.64 -9.22 -2.49
CA HIS A 72 5.99 -9.71 -2.76
C HIS A 72 5.97 -11.21 -3.07
N PHE A 73 6.57 -11.59 -4.19
CA PHE A 73 6.76 -12.96 -4.62
C PHE A 73 8.23 -13.39 -4.42
N GLY A 74 8.45 -14.70 -4.32
CA GLY A 74 9.82 -15.28 -4.24
C GLY A 74 10.62 -14.80 -3.03
N GLN A 75 9.95 -14.50 -1.92
CA GLN A 75 10.62 -14.16 -0.66
C GLN A 75 11.26 -15.40 -0.04
N GLU A 76 12.38 -15.23 0.66
CA GLU A 76 13.02 -16.31 1.39
C GLU A 76 12.00 -16.93 2.37
N PHE A 77 11.90 -18.26 2.39
CA PHE A 77 10.93 -19.04 3.18
C PHE A 77 9.44 -18.90 2.77
N VAL A 78 9.12 -18.25 1.64
CA VAL A 78 7.78 -18.24 1.05
C VAL A 78 7.79 -19.13 -0.20
N PRO A 79 6.91 -20.13 -0.33
CA PRO A 79 6.84 -20.94 -1.54
C PRO A 79 6.56 -20.10 -2.78
N ASP A 80 7.07 -20.51 -3.95
CA ASP A 80 6.92 -19.77 -5.22
C ASP A 80 5.45 -19.59 -5.67
N THR A 81 4.53 -20.37 -5.11
CA THR A 81 3.08 -20.28 -5.35
C THR A 81 2.38 -19.29 -4.42
N HIS A 82 3.10 -18.72 -3.45
CA HIS A 82 2.56 -17.82 -2.43
C HIS A 82 3.15 -16.42 -2.59
N ALA A 83 2.42 -15.44 -2.08
CA ALA A 83 2.87 -14.07 -1.97
C ALA A 83 2.87 -13.66 -0.49
N ASN A 84 3.89 -12.89 -0.10
CA ASN A 84 3.85 -12.12 1.12
C ASN A 84 3.08 -10.81 0.87
N LEU A 85 2.17 -10.47 1.77
CA LEU A 85 1.35 -9.26 1.70
C LEU A 85 1.68 -8.37 2.90
N ALA A 86 2.04 -7.12 2.63
CA ALA A 86 2.16 -6.08 3.65
C ALA A 86 1.16 -4.97 3.31
N TYR A 87 0.40 -4.47 4.29
CA TYR A 87 -0.54 -3.39 4.05
C TYR A 87 -0.61 -2.44 5.23
N GLY A 88 -0.99 -1.20 4.93
CA GLY A 88 -1.18 -0.16 5.93
C GLY A 88 -2.26 0.80 5.48
N LEU A 89 -3.21 1.07 6.38
CA LEU A 89 -4.19 2.15 6.21
C LEU A 89 -3.64 3.41 6.86
N TYR A 90 -3.87 4.56 6.23
CA TYR A 90 -3.56 5.85 6.82
C TYR A 90 -4.48 6.15 8.01
N PRO A 91 -4.04 6.95 8.99
CA PRO A 91 -4.75 7.15 10.25
C PRO A 91 -6.22 7.52 10.07
N ALA A 92 -6.54 8.37 9.10
CA ALA A 92 -7.90 8.82 8.84
C ALA A 92 -8.85 7.67 8.43
N TYR A 93 -8.33 6.53 7.98
CA TYR A 93 -9.12 5.40 7.46
C TYR A 93 -9.07 4.15 8.35
N ARG A 94 -8.34 4.18 9.48
CA ARG A 94 -8.32 3.09 10.46
C ARG A 94 -9.60 3.08 11.30
N GLY A 95 -10.04 1.89 11.72
CA GLY A 95 -11.19 1.74 12.62
C GLY A 95 -12.52 2.24 12.05
N ARG A 96 -12.61 2.45 10.74
CA ARG A 96 -13.84 2.81 10.01
C ARG A 96 -14.63 1.55 9.66
N ASP A 97 -14.82 0.70 10.65
CA ASP A 97 -15.69 -0.44 10.54
C ASP A 97 -17.09 0.06 10.94
N GLY A 98 -17.99 0.19 9.96
CA GLY A 98 -19.40 -0.05 10.24
C GLY A 98 -19.54 -1.50 10.76
N PRO A 99 -20.58 -1.81 11.56
CA PRO A 99 -20.69 -3.11 12.23
C PRO A 99 -20.52 -4.29 11.25
N PRO A 100 -19.87 -5.39 11.66
CA PRO A 100 -19.57 -6.52 10.80
C PRO A 100 -20.84 -7.36 10.55
N GLU A 101 -21.73 -6.88 9.67
CA GLU A 101 -22.86 -7.64 9.14
C GLU A 101 -22.86 -7.55 7.61
N ALA A 102 -21.95 -8.26 6.94
CA ALA A 102 -22.10 -8.54 5.51
C ALA A 102 -21.23 -9.68 4.94
N PHE A 103 -20.24 -10.20 5.68
CA PHE A 103 -19.33 -11.23 5.14
C PHE A 103 -19.62 -12.67 5.57
N CYS A 104 -20.83 -12.94 6.09
CA CYS A 104 -21.31 -14.29 6.26
C CYS A 104 -22.76 -14.42 5.77
N SER A 105 -22.92 -15.02 4.58
CA SER A 105 -23.95 -16.02 4.26
C SER A 105 -23.96 -16.31 2.75
N PRO A 106 -24.35 -17.52 2.34
CA PRO A 106 -23.83 -18.84 2.70
C PRO A 106 -23.08 -19.50 1.53
#